data_AF-A0A0L8L498-F1
#
_entry.id   AF-A0A0L8L498-F1
#
_cell.length_a   1.000
_cell.length_b   1.000
_cell.length_c   1.000
_cell.angle_alpha   90.00
_cell.angle_beta   90.00
_cell.angle_gamma   90.00
#
_symmetry.space_group_name_H-M   'P 1'
#
loop_
_entity.id
_entity.type
_entity.pdbx_description
1 polymer ?
#
loop_
_entity_poly.entity_id
_entity_poly.type
_entity_poly.pdbx_seq_one_letter_code
_entity_poly.pdbx_strand_id
1 'polypeptide(L)'
;MMLTSLYTVICTARLKESSDFYTRLLGFRTTFETDWYVSLRHPGEAGYELALLDHTHPTLPEGYRSRAQGLLLNFEVEDVDAEWHRLVTREGLPPVLELRSEDFGQRHFIVADPNGVLIDIITPIAPTVEYAEQYVGVAGQDVGDGA
;
A
#
# COMPACT_ATOMS: atom_id res chain seq x y z
N MET A 1 18.17 -8.85 17.96
CA MET A 1 16.74 -9.17 17.75
C MET A 1 16.62 -9.91 16.43
N MET A 2 15.88 -11.02 16.35
CA MET A 2 15.55 -11.66 15.08
C MET A 2 14.12 -11.27 14.71
N LEU A 3 13.96 -10.57 13.58
CA LEU A 3 12.66 -10.14 13.08
C LEU A 3 12.05 -11.28 12.26
N THR A 4 10.82 -11.68 12.56
CA THR A 4 10.12 -12.75 11.84
C THR A 4 8.97 -12.24 10.97
N SER A 5 8.46 -11.03 11.24
CA SER A 5 7.50 -10.30 10.41
C SER A 5 7.48 -8.83 10.83
N LEU A 6 7.04 -7.96 9.92
CA LEU A 6 6.73 -6.55 10.15
C LEU A 6 5.56 -6.19 9.24
N TYR A 7 4.52 -5.58 9.81
CA TYR A 7 3.35 -5.13 9.07
C TYR A 7 2.74 -3.88 9.69
N THR A 8 1.90 -3.20 8.91
CA THR A 8 1.25 -1.96 9.31
C THR A 8 -0.11 -2.25 9.92
N VAL A 9 -0.47 -1.55 11.00
CA VAL A 9 -1.83 -1.52 11.56
C VAL A 9 -2.42 -0.13 11.37
N ILE A 10 -3.48 0.00 10.60
CA ILE A 10 -4.21 1.26 10.38
C ILE A 10 -5.30 1.38 11.44
N CYS A 11 -5.16 2.38 12.31
CA CYS A 11 -6.22 2.75 13.25
C CYS A 11 -7.31 3.52 12.50
N THR A 12 -8.53 2.98 12.45
CA THR A 12 -9.66 3.47 11.66
C THR A 12 -10.92 3.59 12.51
N ALA A 13 -11.87 4.43 12.09
CA ALA A 13 -13.24 4.45 12.62
C ALA A 13 -14.26 3.79 11.66
N ARG A 14 -13.78 3.22 10.55
CA ARG A 14 -14.54 2.70 9.41
C ARG A 14 -14.05 1.29 9.05
N LEU A 15 -14.07 0.39 10.02
CA LEU A 15 -13.45 -0.93 9.91
C LEU A 15 -13.98 -1.73 8.72
N LYS A 16 -15.30 -1.78 8.57
CA LYS A 16 -15.96 -2.55 7.51
C LYS A 16 -15.66 -1.96 6.13
N GLU A 17 -15.81 -0.65 5.97
CA GLU A 17 -15.56 0.03 4.70
C GLU A 17 -14.08 -0.09 4.29
N SER A 18 -13.16 -0.02 5.25
CA SER A 18 -11.73 -0.18 5.00
C SER A 18 -11.42 -1.62 4.61
N SER A 19 -11.95 -2.60 5.34
CA SER A 19 -11.78 -4.02 5.01
C SER A 19 -12.29 -4.33 3.60
N ASP A 20 -13.48 -3.84 3.24
CA ASP A 20 -14.05 -4.01 1.91
C ASP A 20 -13.21 -3.30 0.83
N PHE A 21 -12.65 -2.12 1.12
CA PHE A 21 -11.73 -1.42 0.22
C PHE A 21 -10.49 -2.28 -0.07
N TYR A 22 -9.73 -2.68 0.96
CA TYR A 22 -8.47 -3.41 0.77
C TYR A 22 -8.68 -4.80 0.14
N THR A 23 -9.77 -5.49 0.48
CA THR A 23 -10.04 -6.83 -0.07
C THR A 23 -10.56 -6.78 -1.50
N ARG A 24 -11.55 -5.93 -1.79
CA ARG A 24 -12.19 -5.85 -3.11
C ARG A 24 -11.33 -5.14 -4.14
N LEU A 25 -10.66 -4.07 -3.74
CA LEU A 25 -9.94 -3.20 -4.67
C LEU A 25 -8.45 -3.49 -4.74
N LEU A 26 -7.82 -3.94 -3.64
CA LEU A 26 -6.38 -4.18 -3.58
C LEU A 26 -6.02 -5.66 -3.41
N GLY A 27 -6.99 -6.57 -3.54
CA GLY A 27 -6.74 -8.01 -3.65
C GLY A 27 -6.31 -8.71 -2.35
N PHE A 28 -6.37 -8.02 -1.21
CA PHE A 28 -6.11 -8.65 0.08
C PHE A 28 -7.18 -9.69 0.46
N ARG A 29 -6.83 -10.59 1.37
CA ARG A 29 -7.76 -11.55 1.97
C ARG A 29 -7.76 -11.40 3.48
N THR A 30 -8.94 -11.47 4.09
CA THR A 30 -9.09 -11.55 5.54
C THR A 30 -8.51 -12.86 6.05
N THR A 31 -7.60 -12.77 7.03
CA THR A 31 -7.01 -13.93 7.71
C THR A 31 -7.53 -14.09 9.14
N PHE A 32 -8.01 -12.99 9.74
CA PHE A 32 -8.62 -12.95 11.06
C PHE A 32 -9.52 -11.71 11.16
N GLU A 33 -10.68 -11.83 11.80
CA GLU A 33 -11.64 -10.72 11.95
C GLU A 33 -12.41 -10.81 13.27
N THR A 34 -12.57 -9.65 13.91
CA THR A 34 -13.46 -9.37 15.03
C THR A 34 -14.21 -8.07 14.74
N ASP A 35 -15.07 -7.65 15.66
CA ASP A 35 -15.79 -6.36 15.61
C ASP A 35 -14.87 -5.13 15.69
N TRP A 36 -13.67 -5.26 16.25
CA TRP A 36 -12.71 -4.16 16.43
C TRP A 36 -11.36 -4.36 15.72
N TYR A 37 -11.14 -5.49 15.04
CA TYR A 37 -9.87 -5.81 14.39
C TYR A 37 -10.04 -6.67 13.14
N VAL A 38 -9.27 -6.36 12.08
CA VAL A 38 -9.19 -7.18 10.87
C VAL A 38 -7.74 -7.34 10.47
N SER A 39 -7.28 -8.58 10.30
CA SER A 39 -5.98 -8.91 9.73
C SER A 39 -6.15 -9.28 8.26
N LEU A 40 -5.32 -8.69 7.39
CA LEU A 40 -5.36 -8.85 5.94
C LEU A 40 -4.01 -9.34 5.43
N ARG A 41 -4.04 -10.24 4.46
CA ARG A 41 -2.83 -10.72 3.76
C ARG A 41 -3.05 -10.79 2.26
N HIS A 42 -2.09 -10.29 1.50
CA HIS A 42 -2.07 -10.43 0.05
C HIS A 42 -1.62 -11.86 -0.32
N PRO A 43 -2.30 -12.55 -1.24
CA PRO A 43 -2.03 -13.96 -1.54
C PRO A 43 -0.76 -14.22 -2.37
N GLY A 44 -0.05 -13.17 -2.81
CA GLY A 44 1.20 -13.30 -3.57
C GLY A 44 2.37 -13.83 -2.73
N GLU A 45 3.47 -14.23 -3.39
CA GLU A 45 4.61 -14.90 -2.76
C GLU A 45 5.26 -14.10 -1.62
N ALA A 46 5.34 -12.78 -1.76
CA ALA A 46 5.84 -11.89 -0.72
C ALA A 46 4.94 -11.85 0.52
N GLY A 47 3.66 -12.21 0.38
CA GLY A 47 2.72 -12.36 1.48
C GLY A 47 2.48 -11.09 2.29
N TYR A 48 2.44 -9.91 1.65
CA TYR A 48 2.26 -8.61 2.30
C TYR A 48 1.09 -8.58 3.29
N GLU A 49 1.32 -8.00 4.46
CA GLU A 49 0.37 -7.96 5.57
C GLU A 49 -0.05 -6.52 5.92
N LEU A 50 -1.33 -6.35 6.22
CA LEU A 50 -1.93 -5.12 6.70
C LEU A 50 -2.98 -5.48 7.74
N ALA A 51 -3.16 -4.66 8.76
CA ALA A 51 -4.29 -4.82 9.66
C ALA A 51 -5.04 -3.51 9.87
N LEU A 52 -6.30 -3.64 10.27
CA LEU A 52 -7.21 -2.55 10.59
C LEU A 52 -7.64 -2.71 12.04
N LEU A 53 -7.67 -1.63 12.80
CA LEU A 53 -8.01 -1.64 14.22
C LEU A 53 -8.92 -0.45 14.56
N ASP A 54 -9.93 -0.67 15.39
CA ASP A 54 -10.77 0.41 15.93
C ASP A 54 -9.90 1.29 16.83
N HIS A 55 -9.68 2.53 16.40
CA HIS A 55 -8.78 3.46 17.07
C HIS A 55 -9.16 3.73 18.54
N THR A 56 -10.39 3.44 18.96
CA THR A 56 -10.89 3.64 20.32
C THR A 56 -10.68 2.43 21.24
N HIS A 57 -10.28 1.28 20.69
CA HIS A 57 -10.24 0.03 21.44
C HIS A 57 -9.23 0.07 22.61
N PRO A 58 -9.58 -0.44 23.81
CA PRO A 58 -8.75 -0.29 25.00
C PRO A 58 -7.41 -1.02 24.98
N THR A 59 -7.18 -1.91 24.01
CA THR A 59 -5.86 -2.54 23.81
C THR A 59 -4.81 -1.54 23.32
N LEU A 60 -5.22 -0.43 22.72
CA LEU A 60 -4.33 0.70 22.48
C LEU A 60 -4.14 1.51 23.77
N PRO A 61 -2.90 1.94 24.09
CA PRO A 61 -2.66 2.88 25.17
C PRO A 61 -3.45 4.17 24.95
N GLU A 62 -4.07 4.69 26.01
CA GLU A 62 -5.06 5.78 25.95
C GLU A 62 -4.60 7.01 25.16
N GLY A 63 -3.35 7.45 25.36
CA GLY A 63 -2.78 8.61 24.65
C GLY A 63 -2.52 8.42 23.15
N TYR A 64 -2.69 7.20 22.62
CA TYR A 64 -2.39 6.82 21.24
C TYR A 64 -3.63 6.33 20.48
N ARG A 65 -4.83 6.53 21.05
CA ARG A 65 -6.12 6.15 20.45
C ARG A 65 -6.58 7.12 19.34
N SER A 66 -5.69 7.36 18.38
CA SER A 66 -5.90 8.27 17.25
C SER A 66 -6.07 7.50 15.95
N ARG A 67 -6.92 8.02 15.07
CA ARG A 67 -7.02 7.56 13.68
C ARG A 67 -5.71 7.83 12.94
N ALA A 68 -5.36 6.94 12.01
CA ALA A 68 -4.21 7.11 11.14
C ALA A 68 -4.33 8.40 10.31
N GLN A 69 -3.27 9.20 10.26
CA GLN A 69 -3.17 10.44 9.51
C GLN A 69 -1.76 10.59 8.97
N GLY A 70 -1.61 11.22 7.80
CA GLY A 70 -0.29 11.42 7.16
C GLY A 70 0.41 10.12 6.75
N LEU A 71 -0.37 9.08 6.44
CA LEU A 71 0.14 7.78 6.01
C LEU A 71 -0.01 7.63 4.49
N LEU A 72 1.09 7.26 3.83
CA LEU A 72 1.16 6.85 2.44
C LEU A 72 1.63 5.40 2.39
N LEU A 73 0.90 4.55 1.69
CA LEU A 73 1.26 3.16 1.44
C LEU A 73 1.56 2.99 -0.05
N ASN A 74 2.80 2.60 -0.36
CA ASN A 74 3.27 2.39 -1.72
C ASN A 74 3.05 0.94 -2.14
N PHE A 75 2.40 0.74 -3.27
CA PHE A 75 2.14 -0.54 -3.90
C PHE A 75 2.79 -0.55 -5.27
N GLU A 76 3.87 -1.31 -5.41
CA GLU A 76 4.45 -1.57 -6.71
C GLU A 76 3.65 -2.65 -7.45
N VAL A 77 3.28 -2.35 -8.70
CA VAL A 77 2.49 -3.19 -9.58
C VAL A 77 3.16 -3.29 -10.95
N GLU A 78 2.89 -4.39 -11.64
CA GLU A 78 3.45 -4.66 -12.97
C GLU A 78 2.98 -3.64 -14.02
N ASP A 79 1.71 -3.24 -13.98
CA ASP A 79 1.11 -2.31 -14.95
C ASP A 79 0.16 -1.31 -14.25
N VAL A 80 0.68 -0.13 -13.96
CA VAL A 80 -0.07 0.96 -13.33
C VAL A 80 -1.14 1.57 -14.25
N ASP A 81 -0.99 1.50 -15.57
CA ASP A 81 -2.00 2.00 -16.52
C ASP A 81 -3.24 1.11 -16.52
N ALA A 82 -3.05 -0.22 -16.45
CA ALA A 82 -4.14 -1.17 -16.28
C ALA A 82 -4.87 -0.95 -14.94
N GLU A 83 -4.13 -0.71 -13.86
CA GLU A 83 -4.70 -0.41 -12.55
C GLU A 83 -5.43 0.94 -12.51
N TRP A 84 -4.91 1.97 -13.18
CA TRP A 84 -5.60 3.24 -13.38
C TRP A 84 -6.95 3.04 -14.08
N HIS A 85 -6.96 2.29 -15.18
CA HIS A 85 -8.19 2.02 -15.91
C HIS A 85 -9.20 1.24 -15.05
N ARG A 86 -8.74 0.27 -14.26
CA ARG A 86 -9.59 -0.49 -13.34
C ARG A 86 -10.15 0.38 -12.22
N LEU A 87 -9.27 0.99 -11.42
CA LEU A 87 -9.61 1.65 -10.16
C LEU A 87 -10.24 3.03 -10.37
N VAL A 88 -9.73 3.82 -11.31
CA VAL A 88 -10.21 5.19 -11.51
C VAL A 88 -11.27 5.24 -12.59
N THR A 89 -11.01 4.68 -13.77
CA THR A 89 -11.95 4.82 -14.90
C THR A 89 -13.19 3.94 -14.75
N ARG A 90 -13.04 2.66 -14.36
CA ARG A 90 -14.17 1.72 -14.26
C ARG A 90 -14.85 1.74 -12.90
N GLU A 91 -14.07 1.66 -11.81
CA GLU A 91 -14.59 1.66 -10.44
C GLU A 91 -14.97 3.06 -9.95
N GLY A 92 -14.48 4.12 -10.59
CA GLY A 92 -14.84 5.51 -10.28
C GLY A 92 -14.18 6.06 -9.01
N LEU A 93 -13.05 5.49 -8.56
CA LEU A 93 -12.31 6.05 -7.43
C LEU A 93 -11.72 7.41 -7.83
N PRO A 94 -11.99 8.48 -7.05
CA PRO A 94 -11.43 9.78 -7.35
C PRO A 94 -9.91 9.77 -7.10
N PRO A 95 -9.08 10.14 -8.10
CA PRO A 95 -7.65 10.28 -7.88
C PRO A 95 -7.37 11.49 -7.00
N VAL A 96 -6.52 11.30 -6.00
CA VAL A 96 -5.88 12.39 -5.25
C VAL A 96 -4.71 12.96 -6.06
N LEU A 97 -4.04 12.10 -6.82
CA LEU A 97 -3.01 12.46 -7.79
C LEU A 97 -3.27 11.72 -9.10
N GLU A 98 -3.40 12.48 -10.19
CA GLU A 98 -3.54 11.95 -11.55
C GLU A 98 -2.30 11.15 -11.99
N LEU A 99 -2.53 10.12 -12.82
CA LEU A 99 -1.50 9.26 -13.39
C LEU A 99 -0.42 10.07 -14.12
N ARG A 100 0.83 9.87 -13.70
CA ARG A 100 1.98 10.60 -14.23
C ARG A 100 3.25 9.75 -14.17
N SER A 101 4.26 10.19 -14.90
CA SER A 101 5.62 9.69 -14.78
C SER A 101 6.48 10.74 -14.11
N GLU A 102 7.36 10.28 -13.22
CA GLU A 102 8.24 11.11 -12.41
C GLU A 102 9.70 10.83 -12.75
N ASP A 103 10.50 11.89 -12.78
CA ASP A 103 11.90 11.84 -13.21
C ASP A 103 12.79 10.95 -12.31
N PHE A 104 12.32 10.68 -11.09
CA PHE A 104 12.96 9.80 -10.12
C PHE A 104 12.59 8.32 -10.30
N GLY A 105 12.00 7.91 -11.43
CA GLY A 105 11.88 6.50 -11.79
C GLY A 105 10.57 5.84 -11.37
N GLN A 106 9.47 6.60 -11.34
CA GLN A 106 8.14 6.05 -11.03
C GLN A 106 7.09 6.51 -12.04
N ARG A 107 6.24 5.57 -12.49
CA ARG A 107 4.95 5.90 -13.09
C ARG A 107 3.87 5.55 -12.07
N HIS A 108 3.06 6.52 -11.67
CA HIS A 108 2.19 6.32 -10.52
C HIS A 108 0.95 7.21 -10.51
N PHE A 109 -0.03 6.81 -9.70
CA PHE A 109 -1.17 7.63 -9.32
C PHE A 109 -1.53 7.35 -7.86
N ILE A 110 -2.23 8.31 -7.23
CA ILE A 110 -2.61 8.19 -5.82
C ILE A 110 -4.13 8.24 -5.68
N VAL A 111 -4.68 7.30 -4.92
CA VAL A 111 -6.06 7.34 -4.41
C VAL A 111 -6.05 7.36 -2.88
N ALA A 112 -7.20 7.60 -2.26
CA ALA A 112 -7.35 7.52 -0.82
C ALA A 112 -8.27 6.36 -0.42
N ASP A 113 -7.92 5.67 0.67
CA ASP A 113 -8.83 4.76 1.34
C ASP A 113 -9.99 5.53 2.02
N PRO A 114 -10.99 4.86 2.61
CA PRO A 114 -12.11 5.50 3.31
C PRO A 114 -11.73 6.41 4.51
N ASN A 115 -10.49 6.33 4.98
CA ASN A 115 -9.94 7.10 6.10
C ASN A 115 -9.02 8.25 5.66
N GLY A 116 -8.70 8.34 4.37
CA GLY A 116 -7.72 9.30 3.86
C GLY A 116 -6.27 8.81 3.97
N VAL A 117 -6.03 7.53 4.24
CA VAL A 117 -4.71 6.91 4.01
C VAL A 117 -4.48 6.90 2.51
N LEU A 118 -3.35 7.46 2.08
CA LEU A 118 -3.01 7.54 0.68
C LEU A 118 -2.44 6.20 0.21
N ILE A 119 -2.92 5.76 -0.95
CA ILE A 119 -2.48 4.54 -1.63
C ILE A 119 -1.82 4.97 -2.92
N ASP A 120 -0.49 4.83 -2.98
CA ASP A 120 0.31 5.11 -4.16
C ASP A 120 0.50 3.83 -4.98
N ILE A 121 -0.06 3.79 -6.19
CA ILE A 121 0.05 2.65 -7.09
C ILE A 121 1.12 2.96 -8.12
N ILE A 122 2.20 2.19 -8.14
CA ILE A 122 3.45 2.53 -8.81
C ILE A 122 3.88 1.39 -9.74
N THR A 123 4.25 1.71 -10.98
CA THR A 123 5.14 0.87 -11.77
C THR A 123 6.51 1.55 -11.81
N PRO A 124 7.58 0.93 -11.27
CA PRO A 124 8.93 1.44 -11.41
C PRO A 124 9.30 1.62 -12.89
N ILE A 125 9.89 2.76 -13.23
CA ILE A 125 10.43 3.07 -14.56
C ILE A 125 11.88 3.51 -14.41
N ALA A 126 12.62 3.57 -15.51
CA ALA A 126 14.00 4.07 -15.45
C ALA A 126 14.01 5.53 -14.96
N PRO A 127 14.82 5.87 -13.93
CA PRO A 127 15.01 7.27 -13.55
C PRO A 127 15.78 8.01 -14.65
N THR A 128 15.61 9.32 -14.67
CA THR A 128 16.47 10.22 -15.44
C THR A 128 17.92 10.16 -14.94
N VAL A 129 18.87 10.63 -15.75
CA VAL A 129 20.31 10.62 -15.40
C VAL A 129 20.56 11.41 -14.12
N GLU A 130 19.87 12.53 -13.94
CA GLU A 130 19.98 13.42 -12.78
C GLU A 130 19.57 12.75 -11.46
N TYR A 131 18.62 11.81 -11.50
CA TYR A 131 18.14 11.09 -10.32
C TYR A 131 18.79 9.72 -10.13
N ALA A 132 19.36 9.13 -11.20
CA ALA A 132 20.03 7.84 -11.12
C ALA A 132 21.17 7.83 -10.09
N GLU A 133 21.92 8.93 -9.95
CA GLU A 133 23.01 9.06 -8.98
C GLU A 133 22.55 9.09 -7.51
N GLN A 134 21.25 9.32 -7.27
CA GLN A 134 20.67 9.38 -5.92
C GLN A 134 20.21 8.01 -5.42
N TYR A 135 20.13 7.00 -6.30
CA TYR A 135 19.85 5.63 -5.89
C TYR A 135 21.02 5.09 -5.07
N VAL A 136 20.78 4.88 -3.78
CA VAL A 136 21.71 4.14 -2.94
C VAL A 136 21.58 2.67 -3.33
N GLY A 137 22.66 2.09 -3.85
CA GLY A 137 22.68 0.83 -4.60
C GLY A 137 21.73 -0.26 -4.11
N VAL A 138 21.06 -0.92 -5.06
CA VAL A 138 20.41 -2.21 -4.82
C VAL A 138 21.54 -3.19 -4.51
N ALA A 139 21.63 -3.66 -3.27
CA ALA A 139 22.51 -4.78 -2.96
C ALA A 139 22.03 -5.99 -3.78
N GLY A 140 22.78 -6.33 -4.83
CA GLY A 140 22.79 -7.62 -5.51
C GLY A 140 21.44 -8.15 -5.99
N GLN A 141 20.99 -7.71 -7.16
CA GLN A 141 20.37 -8.69 -8.07
C GLN A 141 21.49 -9.29 -8.90
N ASP A 142 21.85 -10.53 -8.58
CA ASP A 142 22.64 -11.39 -9.43
C ASP A 142 21.97 -11.45 -10.80
N VAL A 143 22.51 -10.71 -11.76
CA VAL A 143 22.34 -11.03 -13.17
C VAL A 143 23.08 -12.34 -13.34
N GLY A 144 22.32 -13.44 -13.34
CA GLY A 144 22.84 -14.75 -13.69
C GLY A 144 23.46 -14.67 -15.09
N ASP A 145 24.78 -14.67 -15.14
CA ASP A 145 25.52 -14.95 -16.36
C ASP A 145 25.17 -16.37 -16.79
N GLY A 146 24.35 -16.46 -17.83
CA GLY A 146 24.17 -17.69 -18.58
C GLY A 146 25.50 -18.10 -19.23
N ALA A 147 25.93 -19.31 -18.92
CA ALA A 147 26.87 -20.10 -19.71
C ALA A 147 26.34 -21.54 -19.78
#